data_AF-A0A3P1S9X5-F1
#
_entry.id   AF-A0A3P1S9X5-F1
#
_cell.length_a   1.000
_cell.length_b   1.000
_cell.length_c   1.000
_cell.angle_alpha   90.00
_cell.angle_beta   90.00
_cell.angle_gamma   90.00
#
_symmetry.space_group_name_H-M   'P 1'
#
loop_
_entity.id
_entity.type
_entity.pdbx_description
1 polymer ?
#
loop_
_entity_poly.entity_id
_entity_poly.type
_entity_poly.pdbx_seq_one_letter_code
_entity_poly.pdbx_strand_id
1 'polypeptide(L)'
;MLSSLFILIGCSGSPKIQGKWNVQDASGEQKTIEIKDKTIIVNEEEYEYTQNAVGFKNGVSYYSLTRKDNGGTFSIVFPEKDKNTAIMLIPDSDDDYLTGSMLFAMNRKEKPDYKKYAEDYLNLR
;
A
#
# COMPACT_ATOMS: atom_id res chain seq x y z
N MET A 1 -4.98 -15.24 -18.08
CA MET A 1 -5.46 -13.88 -17.73
C MET A 1 -4.31 -12.91 -17.94
N LEU A 2 -4.57 -11.72 -18.47
CA LEU A 2 -3.54 -10.71 -18.80
C LEU A 2 -3.21 -9.90 -17.52
N SER A 3 -2.00 -10.05 -17.00
CA SER A 3 -1.46 -9.17 -15.95
C SER A 3 -0.89 -7.94 -16.63
N SER A 4 -1.27 -6.74 -16.18
CA SER A 4 -0.72 -5.49 -16.70
C SER A 4 -0.01 -4.74 -15.58
N LEU A 5 1.29 -4.52 -15.78
CA LEU A 5 2.17 -3.74 -14.91
C LEU A 5 2.76 -2.60 -15.74
N PHE A 6 2.66 -1.38 -15.22
CA PHE A 6 3.30 -0.21 -15.81
C PHE A 6 4.33 0.32 -14.83
N ILE A 7 5.60 0.33 -15.25
CA ILE A 7 6.69 0.97 -14.52
C ILE A 7 6.63 2.46 -14.82
N LEU A 8 6.59 3.27 -13.76
CA LEU A 8 6.49 4.72 -13.83
C LEU A 8 7.82 5.32 -13.40
N ILE A 9 8.38 6.18 -14.24
CA ILE A 9 9.64 6.86 -13.93
C ILE A 9 9.27 8.16 -13.20
N GLY A 10 9.23 8.12 -11.87
CA GLY A 10 9.21 9.33 -11.02
C GLY A 10 7.93 10.20 -11.07
N CYS A 11 6.75 9.60 -11.22
CA CYS A 11 5.48 10.35 -11.15
C CYS A 11 5.02 10.62 -9.71
N SER A 12 4.15 11.62 -9.54
CA SER A 12 3.36 11.78 -8.32
C SER A 12 2.48 10.55 -8.08
N GLY A 13 2.17 10.28 -6.82
CA GLY A 13 1.33 9.17 -6.39
C GLY A 13 -0.10 9.29 -6.90
N SER A 14 -0.67 8.14 -7.23
CA SER A 14 -2.00 8.02 -7.82
C SER A 14 -3.07 8.61 -6.89
N PRO A 15 -4.05 9.37 -7.41
CA PRO A 15 -5.16 9.85 -6.59
C PRO A 15 -5.92 8.75 -5.83
N LYS A 16 -5.85 7.49 -6.31
CA LYS A 16 -6.49 6.33 -5.70
C LYS A 16 -5.90 5.91 -4.35
N ILE A 17 -4.63 6.21 -4.07
CA ILE A 17 -3.99 5.90 -2.77
C ILE A 17 -4.07 7.06 -1.79
N GLN A 18 -4.32 8.28 -2.29
CA GLN A 18 -4.30 9.49 -1.48
C GLN A 18 -5.44 9.53 -0.44
N GLY A 19 -5.24 10.35 0.58
CA GLY A 19 -6.17 10.59 1.69
C GLY A 19 -5.69 10.00 3.02
N LYS A 20 -6.56 10.10 4.03
CA LYS A 20 -6.33 9.57 5.37
C LYS A 20 -6.74 8.11 5.45
N TRP A 21 -5.96 7.34 6.21
CA TRP A 21 -6.13 5.92 6.41
C TRP A 21 -6.01 5.61 7.90
N ASN A 22 -6.99 4.88 8.44
CA ASN A 22 -6.81 4.18 9.71
C ASN A 22 -5.94 2.96 9.44
N VAL A 23 -4.91 2.74 10.25
CA VAL A 23 -4.02 1.60 10.08
C VAL A 23 -3.71 0.89 11.38
N GLN A 24 -3.49 -0.42 11.29
CA GLN A 24 -3.00 -1.24 12.38
C GLN A 24 -1.73 -1.97 11.94
N ASP A 25 -0.70 -1.97 12.78
CA ASP A 25 0.50 -2.79 12.57
C ASP A 25 0.45 -4.14 13.31
N ALA A 26 1.50 -4.94 13.15
CA ALA A 26 1.61 -6.27 13.73
C ALA A 26 1.58 -6.29 15.27
N SER A 27 1.87 -5.18 15.94
CA SER A 27 1.76 -5.07 17.40
C SER A 27 0.32 -4.85 17.88
N GLY A 28 -0.59 -4.54 16.95
CA GLY A 28 -1.97 -4.15 17.25
C GLY A 28 -2.14 -2.64 17.47
N GLU A 29 -1.07 -1.86 17.39
CA GLU A 29 -1.13 -0.41 17.52
C GLU A 29 -1.95 0.22 16.38
N GLN A 30 -2.96 1.02 16.75
CA GLN A 30 -3.79 1.75 15.81
C GLN A 30 -3.24 3.16 15.61
N LYS A 31 -3.06 3.57 14.36
CA LYS A 31 -2.61 4.91 13.98
C LYS A 31 -3.33 5.43 12.74
N THR A 32 -3.05 6.67 12.37
CA THR A 32 -3.52 7.26 11.11
C THR A 32 -2.32 7.62 10.26
N ILE A 33 -2.41 7.34 8.97
CA ILE A 33 -1.47 7.83 7.98
C ILE A 33 -2.21 8.70 6.96
N GLU A 34 -1.52 9.70 6.41
CA GLU A 34 -2.05 10.51 5.31
C GLU A 34 -1.13 10.42 4.11
N ILE A 35 -1.70 10.02 2.97
CA ILE A 35 -0.97 9.94 1.70
C ILE A 35 -1.39 11.13 0.86
N LYS A 36 -0.45 12.00 0.53
CA LYS A 36 -0.59 13.12 -0.41
C LYS A 36 0.03 12.78 -1.75
N ASP A 37 0.13 13.73 -2.67
CA ASP A 37 0.62 13.49 -4.03
C ASP A 37 2.07 12.99 -4.09
N LYS A 38 2.92 13.40 -3.15
CA LYS A 38 4.36 13.10 -3.13
C LYS A 38 4.88 12.76 -1.74
N THR A 39 4.02 12.88 -0.73
CA THR A 39 4.41 12.70 0.66
C THR A 39 3.48 11.77 1.40
N ILE A 40 4.04 10.99 2.31
CA ILE A 40 3.31 10.16 3.26
C ILE A 40 3.63 10.67 4.66
N ILE A 41 2.59 10.87 5.45
CA ILE A 41 2.68 11.35 6.83
C ILE A 41 2.37 10.18 7.77
N VAL A 42 3.32 9.83 8.62
CA VAL A 42 3.22 8.76 9.62
C VAL A 42 3.72 9.31 10.94
N ASN A 43 2.91 9.26 12.00
CA ASN A 43 3.27 9.80 13.31
C ASN A 43 3.77 11.25 13.28
N GLU A 44 3.10 12.11 12.50
CA GLU A 44 3.46 13.53 12.30
C GLU A 44 4.78 13.77 11.54
N GLU A 45 5.51 12.73 11.18
CA GLU A 45 6.68 12.81 10.29
C GLU A 45 6.27 12.67 8.84
N GLU A 46 6.85 13.51 7.97
CA GLU A 46 6.56 13.55 6.54
C GLU A 46 7.73 12.97 5.75
N TYR A 47 7.42 12.02 4.86
CA TYR A 47 8.41 11.37 4.00
C TYR A 47 8.04 11.56 2.53
N GLU A 48 8.99 12.01 1.72
CA GLU A 48 8.81 12.06 0.28
C GLU A 48 8.90 10.67 -0.36
N TYR A 49 8.05 10.43 -1.36
CA TYR A 49 8.06 9.22 -2.16
C TYR A 49 7.92 9.50 -3.65
N THR A 50 8.25 8.52 -4.47
CA THR A 50 7.85 8.42 -5.88
C THR A 50 7.00 7.17 -6.09
N GLN A 51 6.04 7.21 -7.01
CA GLN A 51 5.33 6.00 -7.42
C GLN A 51 6.08 5.36 -8.59
N ASN A 52 6.63 4.16 -8.38
CA ASN A 52 7.45 3.44 -9.35
C ASN A 52 6.67 2.38 -10.14
N ALA A 53 5.53 1.91 -9.62
CA ALA A 53 4.69 0.96 -10.35
C ALA A 53 3.20 1.08 -10.03
N VAL A 54 2.38 0.71 -11.01
CA VAL A 54 0.94 0.45 -10.85
C VAL A 54 0.56 -0.79 -11.64
N GLY A 55 -0.30 -1.63 -11.07
CA GLY A 55 -0.79 -2.80 -11.78
C GLY A 55 -2.11 -3.34 -11.27
N PHE A 56 -2.58 -4.35 -12.00
CA PHE A 56 -3.82 -5.05 -11.71
C PHE A 56 -3.70 -6.53 -12.09
N LYS A 57 -4.09 -7.41 -11.17
CA LYS A 57 -4.07 -8.86 -11.35
C LYS A 57 -5.21 -9.48 -10.55
N ASN A 58 -5.98 -10.38 -11.17
CA ASN A 58 -7.04 -11.15 -10.50
C ASN A 58 -8.06 -10.32 -9.68
N GLY A 59 -8.41 -9.11 -10.13
CA GLY A 59 -9.33 -8.24 -9.38
C GLY A 59 -8.66 -7.32 -8.36
N VAL A 60 -7.37 -7.52 -8.09
CA VAL A 60 -6.57 -6.77 -7.12
C VAL A 60 -5.77 -5.69 -7.84
N SER A 61 -5.86 -4.44 -7.39
CA SER A 61 -5.00 -3.35 -7.87
C SER A 61 -3.92 -3.03 -6.86
N TYR A 62 -2.73 -2.70 -7.33
CA TYR A 62 -1.60 -2.34 -6.46
C TYR A 62 -0.83 -1.14 -6.98
N TYR A 63 -0.14 -0.47 -6.06
CA TYR A 63 0.65 0.73 -6.31
C TYR A 63 1.94 0.63 -5.49
N SER A 64 3.08 0.58 -6.17
CA SER A 64 4.39 0.59 -5.52
C SER A 64 4.88 2.02 -5.35
N LEU A 65 5.44 2.30 -4.18
CA LEU A 65 5.99 3.57 -3.76
C LEU A 65 7.42 3.36 -3.27
N THR A 66 8.33 4.25 -3.63
CA THR A 66 9.72 4.26 -3.16
C THR A 66 10.00 5.54 -2.41
N ARG A 67 10.46 5.43 -1.18
CA ARG A 67 10.91 6.57 -0.36
C ARG A 67 12.16 7.20 -0.95
N LYS A 68 12.20 8.54 -1.00
CA LYS A 68 13.35 9.26 -1.57
C LYS A 68 14.55 9.36 -0.64
N ASP A 69 14.33 9.30 0.66
CA ASP A 69 15.37 9.51 1.66
C ASP A 69 16.24 8.27 1.91
N ASN A 70 15.65 7.07 1.83
CA ASN A 70 16.37 5.81 2.05
C ASN A 70 16.19 4.75 0.95
N GLY A 71 15.40 5.03 -0.09
CA GLY A 71 15.15 4.08 -1.19
C GLY A 71 14.23 2.91 -0.81
N GLY A 72 13.64 2.91 0.39
CA GLY A 72 12.75 1.84 0.83
C GLY A 72 11.48 1.77 -0.03
N THR A 73 11.17 0.58 -0.56
CA THR A 73 9.99 0.33 -1.40
C THR A 73 8.88 -0.33 -0.61
N PHE A 74 7.65 0.08 -0.87
CA PHE A 74 6.43 -0.45 -0.25
C PHE A 74 5.29 -0.45 -1.26
N SER A 75 4.39 -1.42 -1.12
CA SER A 75 3.24 -1.58 -2.02
C SER A 75 1.93 -1.42 -1.28
N ILE A 76 1.02 -0.65 -1.85
CA ILE A 76 -0.37 -0.52 -1.36
C ILE A 76 -1.26 -1.39 -2.25
N VAL A 77 -1.80 -2.45 -1.68
CA VAL A 77 -2.60 -3.45 -2.38
C VAL A 77 -4.06 -3.31 -1.98
N PHE A 78 -4.94 -3.18 -2.97
CA PHE A 78 -6.39 -3.08 -2.79
C PHE A 78 -7.04 -4.40 -3.20
N PRO A 79 -7.41 -5.26 -2.24
CA PRO A 79 -8.07 -6.54 -2.53
C PRO A 79 -9.52 -6.36 -2.99
N GLU A 80 -10.15 -5.24 -2.62
CA GLU A 80 -11.57 -4.98 -2.85
C GLU A 80 -11.81 -3.88 -3.91
N LYS A 81 -12.94 -3.99 -4.62
CA LYS A 81 -13.31 -3.07 -5.71
C LYS A 81 -13.59 -1.64 -5.24
N ASP A 82 -14.11 -1.47 -4.03
CA ASP A 82 -14.52 -0.17 -3.49
C ASP A 82 -13.33 0.69 -3.00
N LYS A 83 -12.15 0.06 -2.87
CA LYS A 83 -10.88 0.65 -2.45
C LYS A 83 -10.93 1.33 -1.07
N ASN A 84 -11.83 0.88 -0.19
CA ASN A 84 -11.86 1.26 1.22
C ASN A 84 -10.88 0.42 2.05
N THR A 85 -10.65 -0.83 1.65
CA THR A 85 -9.71 -1.78 2.26
C THR A 85 -8.40 -1.82 1.48
N ALA A 86 -7.27 -1.79 2.19
CA ALA A 86 -5.95 -2.02 1.63
C ALA A 86 -5.00 -2.71 2.62
N ILE A 87 -3.92 -3.30 2.11
CA ILE A 87 -2.76 -3.73 2.89
C ILE A 87 -1.52 -3.02 2.36
N MET A 88 -0.61 -2.64 3.26
CA MET A 88 0.72 -2.14 2.91
C MET A 88 1.75 -3.24 3.12
N LEU A 89 2.56 -3.50 2.10
CA LEU A 89 3.57 -4.55 2.10
C LEU A 89 4.97 -3.96 1.90
N ILE A 90 5.97 -4.58 2.51
CA ILE A 90 7.35 -4.56 2.00
C ILE A 90 7.42 -5.69 0.96
N PRO A 91 7.54 -5.38 -0.34
CA PRO A 91 7.52 -6.40 -1.38
C PRO A 91 8.74 -7.33 -1.27
N ASP A 92 8.55 -8.60 -1.63
CA ASP A 92 9.63 -9.60 -1.59
C ASP A 92 10.69 -9.38 -2.68
N SER A 93 10.31 -8.70 -3.77
CA SER A 93 11.19 -8.38 -4.90
C SER A 93 10.68 -7.18 -5.69
N ASP A 94 11.53 -6.60 -6.54
CA ASP A 94 11.14 -5.50 -7.43
C ASP A 94 10.27 -5.93 -8.62
N ASP A 95 10.05 -7.24 -8.80
CA ASP A 95 9.21 -7.81 -9.87
C ASP A 95 7.83 -8.27 -9.36
N ASP A 96 7.63 -8.33 -8.04
CA ASP A 96 6.35 -8.69 -7.41
C ASP A 96 5.97 -7.73 -6.29
N TYR A 97 5.03 -6.84 -6.61
CA TYR A 97 4.47 -5.84 -5.69
C TYR A 97 3.17 -6.30 -5.01
N LEU A 98 2.74 -7.54 -5.24
CA LEU A 98 1.53 -8.12 -4.65
C LEU A 98 1.81 -9.03 -3.46
N THR A 99 3.04 -9.55 -3.34
CA THR A 99 3.48 -10.37 -2.21
C THR A 99 4.55 -9.66 -1.41
N GLY A 100 4.63 -9.98 -0.12
CA GLY A 100 5.56 -9.31 0.76
C GLY A 100 5.26 -9.52 2.23
N SER A 101 6.07 -8.89 3.06
CA SER A 101 5.82 -8.77 4.50
C SER A 101 4.84 -7.65 4.76
N MET A 102 3.71 -7.95 5.41
CA MET A 102 2.69 -6.96 5.72
C MET A 102 3.15 -6.00 6.81
N LEU A 103 3.13 -4.72 6.49
CA LEU A 103 3.48 -3.62 7.39
C LEU A 103 2.23 -3.09 8.10
N PHE A 104 1.16 -2.86 7.33
CA PHE A 104 -0.08 -2.30 7.86
C PHE A 104 -1.32 -2.92 7.22
N ALA A 105 -2.34 -3.17 8.04
CA ALA A 105 -3.72 -3.24 7.58
C ALA A 105 -4.27 -1.81 7.47
N MET A 106 -5.01 -1.50 6.41
CA MET A 106 -5.44 -0.14 6.12
C MET A 106 -6.93 -0.09 5.78
N ASN A 107 -7.65 0.87 6.36
CA ASN A 107 -9.03 1.14 6.00
C ASN A 107 -9.35 2.65 6.00
N ARG A 108 -10.13 3.11 5.03
CA ARG A 108 -10.51 4.54 4.89
C ARG A 108 -11.53 5.01 5.93
N LYS A 109 -12.32 4.09 6.50
CA LYS A 109 -13.51 4.41 7.32
C LYS A 109 -13.43 3.78 8.70
N GLU A 110 -13.05 2.52 8.76
CA GLU A 110 -13.09 1.69 9.97
C GLU A 110 -11.70 1.50 10.57
N LYS A 111 -11.63 0.97 11.79
CA LYS A 111 -10.36 0.52 12.38
C LYS A 111 -10.05 -0.87 11.84
N PRO A 112 -8.96 -1.07 11.08
CA PRO A 112 -8.61 -2.38 10.56
C PRO A 112 -8.08 -3.30 11.66
N ASP A 113 -8.09 -4.60 11.39
CA ASP A 113 -7.46 -5.63 12.22
C ASP A 113 -6.35 -6.31 11.40
N TYR A 114 -5.11 -6.19 11.88
CA TYR A 114 -3.92 -6.69 11.19
C TYR A 114 -3.98 -8.21 10.99
N LYS A 115 -4.37 -8.97 12.02
CA LYS A 115 -4.37 -10.43 11.96
C LYS A 115 -5.45 -10.92 10.99
N LYS A 116 -6.64 -10.35 11.07
CA LYS A 116 -7.73 -10.66 10.15
C LYS A 116 -7.36 -10.34 8.70
N TYR A 117 -6.80 -9.16 8.44
CA TYR A 117 -6.42 -8.78 7.08
C TYR A 117 -5.26 -9.64 6.55
N ALA A 118 -4.33 -10.04 7.41
CA ALA A 118 -3.28 -10.99 7.05
C ALA A 118 -3.87 -12.35 6.65
N GLU A 119 -4.82 -12.87 7.42
CA GLU A 119 -5.53 -14.12 7.10
C GLU A 119 -6.33 -14.03 5.80
N ASP A 120 -7.11 -12.95 5.64
CA ASP A 120 -8.01 -12.74 4.51
C ASP A 120 -7.26 -12.43 3.21
N TYR A 121 -6.13 -11.70 3.27
CA TYR A 121 -5.55 -11.06 2.08
C TYR A 121 -4.11 -11.45 1.73
N LEU A 122 -3.27 -11.92 2.66
CA LEU A 122 -1.89 -12.33 2.30
C LEU A 122 -1.84 -13.64 1.51
N ASN A 123 -2.89 -14.45 1.58
CA ASN A 123 -2.99 -15.73 0.88
C ASN A 123 -3.87 -15.67 -0.37
N LEU A 124 -4.25 -14.48 -0.87
CA LEU A 124 -4.97 -14.32 -2.14
C LEU A 124 -4.06 -14.74 -3.31
N ARG A 125 -4.01 -16.05 -3.56
CA ARG A 125 -3.28 -16.71 -4.66
C ARG A 125 -4.24 -17.09 -5.79
#